data_AF-A0A660Z0A4-F1
#
_entry.id   AF-A0A660Z0A4-F1
#
_cell.length_a   1.000
_cell.length_b   1.000
_cell.length_c   1.000
_cell.angle_alpha   90.00
_cell.angle_beta   90.00
_cell.angle_gamma   90.00
#
_symmetry.space_group_name_H-M   'P 1'
#
loop_
_entity.id
_entity.type
_entity.pdbx_description
1 polymer ?
#
loop_
_entity_poly.entity_id
_entity_poly.type
_entity_poly.pdbx_seq_one_letter_code
_entity_poly.pdbx_strand_id
1 'polypeptide(L)'
;MKKKVVLSGGLKEMVTYCTAIYEVGKDVDTEYLTNIVSKSPIFENKSFYTNVLGTVQRTTVTRNTNLFVKENTITLQIRYDILNVVDIELTEKDEEWIKNDVESLLKHFELLVTPFDEEKNK
;
A
#
# COMPACT_ATOMS: atom_id res chain seq x y z
N MET A 1 19.64 -4.80 -0.48
CA MET A 1 18.36 -4.65 0.23
C MET A 1 17.69 -6.01 0.35
N LYS A 2 17.28 -6.41 1.55
CA LYS A 2 16.40 -7.59 1.71
C LYS A 2 14.95 -7.12 1.78
N LYS A 3 14.06 -7.80 1.08
CA LYS A 3 12.62 -7.45 1.01
C LYS A 3 11.76 -8.66 1.36
N LYS A 4 10.74 -8.44 2.19
CA LYS A 4 9.67 -9.40 2.46
C LYS A 4 8.33 -8.71 2.28
N VAL A 5 7.51 -9.22 1.35
CA VAL A 5 6.14 -8.74 1.13
C VAL A 5 5.17 -9.84 1.54
N VAL A 6 4.17 -9.47 2.34
CA VAL A 6 3.07 -10.34 2.75
C VAL A 6 1.79 -9.67 2.29
N LEU A 7 1.03 -10.37 1.46
CA LEU A 7 -0.31 -10.00 1.05
C LEU A 7 -1.29 -11.02 1.65
N SER A 8 -2.31 -10.52 2.31
CA SER A 8 -3.37 -11.32 2.92
C SER A 8 -4.70 -10.58 2.77
N GLY A 9 -5.81 -11.27 2.95
CA GLY A 9 -7.11 -10.65 2.70
C GLY A 9 -7.61 -10.92 1.28
N GLY A 10 -8.76 -10.34 0.96
CA GLY A 10 -9.36 -10.35 -0.36
C GLY A 10 -10.79 -9.82 -0.30
N LEU A 11 -11.46 -9.82 -1.45
CA LEU A 11 -12.84 -9.32 -1.56
C LEU A 11 -13.80 -10.06 -0.63
N LYS A 12 -13.62 -11.38 -0.46
CA LYS A 12 -14.44 -12.21 0.44
C LYS A 12 -14.38 -11.74 1.89
N GLU A 13 -13.22 -11.25 2.32
CA GLU A 13 -12.99 -10.76 3.68
C GLU A 13 -13.29 -9.26 3.81
N MET A 14 -13.70 -8.60 2.71
CA MET A 14 -13.95 -7.15 2.61
C MET A 14 -12.75 -6.30 3.04
N VAL A 15 -11.57 -6.92 3.10
CA VAL A 15 -10.34 -6.29 3.53
C VAL A 15 -9.18 -6.92 2.78
N THR A 16 -8.29 -6.09 2.25
CA THR A 16 -7.00 -6.53 1.70
C THR A 16 -5.89 -5.84 2.47
N TYR A 17 -4.89 -6.61 2.88
CA TYR A 17 -3.78 -6.13 3.69
C TYR A 17 -2.45 -6.50 3.05
N CYS A 18 -1.60 -5.50 2.85
CA CYS A 18 -0.23 -5.65 2.39
C CYS A 18 0.72 -5.15 3.48
N THR A 19 1.70 -5.96 3.85
CA THR A 19 2.86 -5.54 4.64
C THR A 19 4.12 -5.80 3.84
N ALA A 20 4.89 -4.75 3.58
CA ALA A 20 6.20 -4.84 2.95
C ALA A 20 7.28 -4.37 3.93
N ILE A 21 8.26 -5.24 4.17
CA ILE A 21 9.38 -5.01 5.06
C ILE A 21 10.65 -4.95 4.22
N TYR A 22 11.39 -3.86 4.37
CA TYR A 22 12.65 -3.59 3.67
C TYR A 22 13.74 -3.42 4.72
N GLU A 23 14.78 -4.25 4.63
CA GLU A 23 16.00 -4.13 5.42
C GLU A 23 17.09 -3.54 4.52
N VAL A 24 17.55 -2.34 4.89
CA VAL A 24 18.54 -1.57 4.12
C VAL A 24 19.92 -1.60 4.79
N GLY A 25 20.94 -1.17 4.05
CA GLY A 25 22.34 -1.31 4.45
C GLY A 25 22.81 -0.41 5.60
N LYS A 26 22.07 0.66 5.91
CA LYS A 26 22.40 1.67 6.92
C LYS A 26 21.15 2.06 7.71
N ASP A 27 21.37 2.72 8.85
CA ASP A 27 20.28 3.33 9.61
C ASP A 27 19.56 4.36 8.76
N VAL A 28 18.23 4.32 8.81
CA VAL A 28 17.37 5.20 8.03
C VAL A 28 17.06 6.42 8.87
N ASP A 29 17.28 7.60 8.30
CA ASP A 29 16.74 8.83 8.87
C ASP A 29 15.20 8.74 8.85
N THR A 30 14.67 8.41 10.02
CA THR A 30 13.24 8.17 10.22
C THR A 30 12.42 9.42 9.98
N GLU A 31 12.95 10.59 10.37
CA GLU A 31 12.24 11.86 10.20
C GLU A 31 12.18 12.24 8.72
N TYR A 32 13.29 12.11 8.00
CA TYR A 32 13.35 12.36 6.57
C TYR A 32 12.42 11.44 5.77
N LEU A 33 12.51 10.12 5.98
CA LEU A 33 11.68 9.16 5.23
C LEU A 33 10.18 9.33 5.57
N THR A 34 9.83 9.54 6.84
CA THR A 34 8.45 9.80 7.25
C THR A 34 7.91 11.07 6.61
N ASN A 35 8.71 12.14 6.56
CA ASN A 35 8.34 13.40 5.95
C ASN A 35 8.06 13.24 4.44
N ILE A 36 8.91 12.50 3.71
CA ILE A 36 8.69 12.19 2.30
C ILE A 36 7.39 11.42 2.10
N VAL A 37 7.18 10.34 2.86
CA VAL A 37 6.02 9.47 2.68
C VAL A 37 4.72 10.20 3.05
N SER A 38 4.72 10.95 4.15
CA SER A 38 3.57 11.72 4.62
C SER A 38 3.14 12.85 3.67
N LYS A 39 4.08 13.38 2.89
CA LYS A 39 3.84 14.46 1.91
C LYS A 39 3.60 13.93 0.50
N SER A 40 3.71 12.63 0.29
CA SER A 40 3.55 12.03 -1.03
C SER A 40 2.09 11.69 -1.29
N PRO A 41 1.44 12.33 -2.29
CA PRO A 41 0.04 12.07 -2.61
C PRO A 41 -0.25 10.63 -3.03
N ILE A 42 0.80 9.85 -3.33
CA ILE A 42 0.65 8.45 -3.69
C ILE A 42 0.35 7.57 -2.46
N PHE A 43 0.86 7.92 -1.28
CA PHE A 43 0.66 7.15 -0.04
C PHE A 43 -0.50 7.66 0.82
N GLU A 44 -1.09 8.81 0.46
CA GLU A 44 -2.27 9.32 1.15
C GLU A 44 -3.41 8.30 1.23
N ASN A 45 -4.18 8.42 2.31
CA ASN A 45 -5.41 7.67 2.45
C ASN A 45 -6.39 8.13 1.38
N LYS A 46 -6.96 7.17 0.63
CA LYS A 46 -7.84 7.47 -0.51
C LYS A 46 -9.10 6.63 -0.45
N SER A 47 -10.21 7.27 -0.80
CA SER A 47 -11.47 6.58 -1.03
C SER A 47 -11.74 6.54 -2.53
N PHE A 48 -12.02 5.34 -3.03
CA PHE A 48 -12.33 5.08 -4.43
C PHE A 48 -13.79 4.64 -4.53
N TYR A 49 -14.43 5.05 -5.62
CA TYR A 49 -15.78 4.62 -5.96
C TYR A 49 -15.69 3.68 -7.15
N THR A 50 -16.11 2.42 -6.98
CA THR A 50 -16.30 1.53 -8.11
C THR A 50 -17.74 1.65 -8.59
N ASN A 51 -17.92 1.94 -9.88
CA ASN A 51 -19.24 2.02 -10.49
C ASN A 51 -19.70 0.62 -10.85
N VAL A 52 -20.86 0.23 -10.33
CA VAL A 52 -21.52 -1.01 -10.73
C VAL A 52 -22.49 -0.68 -11.85
N LEU A 53 -22.33 -1.33 -13.01
CA LEU A 53 -23.17 -1.13 -14.18
C LEU A 53 -24.66 -1.24 -13.83
N GLY A 54 -25.42 -0.17 -14.06
CA GLY A 54 -26.89 -0.18 -13.95
C GLY A 54 -27.48 0.27 -12.60
N THR A 55 -26.69 0.74 -11.64
CA THR A 55 -27.22 1.29 -10.36
C THR A 55 -26.64 2.66 -10.02
N VAL A 56 -27.37 3.44 -9.21
CA VAL A 56 -26.94 4.78 -8.72
C VAL A 56 -26.04 4.66 -7.47
N GLN A 57 -25.89 3.44 -6.93
CA GLN A 57 -25.17 3.17 -5.68
C GLN A 57 -23.70 2.81 -5.94
N ARG A 58 -22.82 3.11 -4.98
CA ARG A 58 -21.36 3.05 -5.13
C ARG A 58 -20.72 2.23 -4.01
N THR A 59 -19.86 1.28 -4.36
CA THR A 59 -18.95 0.63 -3.41
C THR A 59 -17.84 1.60 -3.06
N THR A 60 -17.54 1.74 -1.77
CA THR A 60 -16.44 2.59 -1.31
C THR A 60 -15.27 1.72 -0.88
N VAL A 61 -14.12 1.89 -1.55
CA VAL A 61 -12.86 1.25 -1.14
C VAL A 61 -11.99 2.30 -0.47
N THR A 62 -11.64 2.11 0.79
CA THR A 62 -10.78 3.02 1.54
C THR A 62 -9.40 2.42 1.70
N ARG A 63 -8.39 3.05 1.14
CA ARG A 63 -6.98 2.70 1.33
C ARG A 63 -6.40 3.50 2.47
N ASN A 64 -5.75 2.82 3.40
CA ASN A 64 -4.98 3.38 4.50
C ASN A 64 -3.52 2.95 4.38
N THR A 65 -2.58 3.90 4.45
CA THR A 65 -1.15 3.61 4.39
C THR A 65 -0.48 4.03 5.69
N ASN A 66 0.31 3.13 6.27
CA ASN A 66 1.12 3.41 7.45
C ASN A 66 2.59 3.07 7.17
N LEU A 67 3.49 3.87 7.73
CA LEU A 67 4.93 3.67 7.66
C LEU A 67 5.48 3.52 9.08
N PHE A 68 6.32 2.50 9.28
CA PHE A 68 7.10 2.32 10.50
C PHE A 68 8.57 2.19 10.13
N VAL A 69 9.43 2.97 10.78
CA VAL A 69 10.88 2.89 10.59
C VAL A 69 11.50 2.58 11.94
N LYS A 70 12.39 1.58 11.96
CA LYS A 70 13.16 1.21 13.14
C LYS A 70 14.56 0.83 12.68
N GLU A 71 15.56 1.62 13.08
CA GLU A 71 16.96 1.43 12.67
C GLU A 71 17.09 1.36 11.14
N ASN A 72 17.56 0.24 10.60
CA ASN A 72 17.69 -0.04 9.17
C ASN A 72 16.49 -0.80 8.58
N THR A 73 15.41 -0.95 9.34
CA THR A 73 14.20 -1.67 8.92
C THR A 73 13.06 -0.70 8.66
N ILE A 74 12.50 -0.79 7.46
CA ILE A 74 11.39 0.04 6.99
C ILE A 74 10.20 -0.89 6.73
N THR A 75 9.06 -0.60 7.36
CA THR A 75 7.82 -1.36 7.19
C THR A 75 6.73 -0.46 6.61
N LEU A 76 6.26 -0.79 5.41
CA LEU A 76 5.10 -0.20 4.78
C LEU A 76 3.89 -1.12 4.98
N GLN A 77 2.81 -0.57 5.52
CA GLN A 77 1.52 -1.27 5.63
C GLN A 77 0.49 -0.55 4.78
N ILE A 78 -0.23 -1.30 3.96
CA ILE A 78 -1.32 -0.80 3.13
C ILE A 78 -2.55 -1.66 3.44
N ARG A 79 -3.65 -1.01 3.82
CA ARG A 79 -4.92 -1.67 4.13
C ARG A 79 -6.01 -1.10 3.23
N TYR A 80 -6.76 -1.97 2.57
CA TYR A 80 -7.96 -1.62 1.82
C TYR A 80 -9.16 -2.14 2.61
N ASP A 81 -10.05 -1.24 3.01
CA ASP A 81 -11.34 -1.56 3.61
C ASP A 81 -12.43 -1.36 2.54
N ILE A 82 -13.22 -2.40 2.29
CA ILE A 82 -14.26 -2.40 1.27
C ILE A 82 -15.60 -2.30 1.97
N LEU A 83 -16.23 -1.14 1.88
CA LEU A 83 -17.59 -0.95 2.37
C LEU A 83 -18.56 -1.31 1.25
N ASN A 84 -19.17 -2.49 1.36
CA ASN A 84 -20.25 -2.87 0.47
C ASN A 84 -21.55 -2.21 0.94
N VAL A 85 -22.18 -1.42 0.07
CA VAL A 85 -23.41 -0.67 0.40
C VAL A 85 -24.67 -1.46 -0.02
N VAL A 86 -24.52 -2.60 -0.72
CA VAL A 86 -25.62 -3.43 -1.23
C VAL A 86 -25.20 -4.90 -1.44
N ASP A 87 -26.15 -5.82 -1.68
CA ASP A 87 -25.90 -7.23 -2.08
C ASP A 87 -25.31 -7.36 -3.51
N ILE A 88 -24.22 -6.65 -3.79
CA ILE A 88 -23.51 -6.72 -5.07
C ILE A 88 -22.31 -7.65 -4.93
N GLU A 89 -22.15 -8.56 -5.90
CA GLU A 89 -20.98 -9.43 -6.00
C GLU A 89 -19.78 -8.61 -6.48
N LEU A 90 -18.75 -8.52 -5.63
CA LEU A 90 -17.45 -7.98 -6.02
C LEU A 90 -16.80 -8.90 -7.07
N THR A 91 -16.20 -8.31 -8.09
CA THR A 91 -15.70 -9.06 -9.26
C THR A 91 -14.20 -9.29 -9.19
N GLU A 92 -13.70 -10.25 -9.97
CA GLU A 92 -12.24 -10.45 -10.14
C GLU A 92 -11.52 -9.18 -10.61
N LYS A 93 -12.20 -8.30 -11.36
CA LYS A 93 -11.64 -7.01 -11.79
C LYS A 93 -11.41 -6.05 -10.62
N ASP A 94 -12.26 -6.08 -9.61
CA ASP A 94 -12.08 -5.26 -8.40
C ASP A 94 -10.88 -5.77 -7.60
N GLU A 95 -10.68 -7.08 -7.53
CA GLU A 95 -9.51 -7.69 -6.86
C GLU A 95 -8.22 -7.37 -7.61
N GLU A 96 -8.24 -7.48 -8.93
CA GLU A 96 -7.11 -7.15 -9.80
C GLU A 96 -6.73 -5.68 -9.68
N TRP A 97 -7.73 -4.78 -9.59
CA TRP A 97 -7.47 -3.36 -9.34
C TRP A 97 -6.74 -3.13 -8.01
N ILE A 98 -7.17 -3.77 -6.91
CA ILE A 98 -6.49 -3.64 -5.61
C ILE A 98 -5.05 -4.17 -5.70
N LYS A 99 -4.85 -5.33 -6.35
CA LYS A 99 -3.50 -5.90 -6.54
C LYS A 99 -2.60 -4.96 -7.32
N ASN A 100 -3.09 -4.38 -8.41
CA ASN A 100 -2.35 -3.44 -9.23
C ASN A 100 -2.01 -2.14 -8.48
N ASP A 101 -2.92 -1.61 -7.65
CA ASP A 101 -2.64 -0.44 -6.80
C ASP A 101 -1.54 -0.77 -5.77
N VAL A 102 -1.61 -1.94 -5.11
CA VAL A 102 -0.56 -2.43 -4.20
C VAL A 102 0.78 -2.52 -4.91
N GLU A 103 0.87 -3.16 -6.07
CA GLU A 103 2.11 -3.29 -6.82
C GLU A 103 2.71 -1.94 -7.21
N SER A 104 1.85 -1.00 -7.65
CA SER A 104 2.27 0.36 -8.00
C SER A 104 2.86 1.07 -6.77
N LEU A 105 2.20 1.00 -5.62
CA LEU A 105 2.68 1.58 -4.38
C LEU A 105 4.02 0.99 -3.94
N LEU A 106 4.17 -0.34 -4.02
CA LEU A 106 5.40 -1.02 -3.68
C LEU A 106 6.56 -0.62 -4.60
N LYS A 107 6.33 -0.47 -5.90
CA LYS A 107 7.34 0.00 -6.86
C LYS A 107 7.79 1.43 -6.54
N HIS A 108 6.85 2.34 -6.28
CA HIS A 108 7.18 3.71 -5.91
C HIS A 108 7.94 3.77 -4.58
N PHE A 109 7.52 2.96 -3.61
CA PHE A 109 8.18 2.90 -2.32
C PHE A 109 9.60 2.34 -2.44
N GLU A 110 9.79 1.30 -3.24
CA GLU A 110 11.10 0.71 -3.52
C GLU A 110 12.07 1.75 -4.09
N LEU A 111 11.63 2.57 -5.05
CA LEU A 111 12.44 3.68 -5.58
C LEU A 111 12.85 4.71 -4.52
N LEU A 112 12.01 4.94 -3.51
CA LEU A 112 12.32 5.86 -2.41
C LEU A 112 13.34 5.28 -1.42
N VAL A 113 13.34 3.96 -1.22
CA VAL A 113 14.21 3.31 -0.24
C VAL A 113 15.55 2.84 -0.82
N THR A 114 15.65 2.65 -2.14
CA THR A 114 16.89 2.26 -2.83
C THR A 114 18.12 3.09 -2.45
N PRO A 115 18.05 4.44 -2.34
CA PRO A 115 19.23 5.24 -1.98
C PRO A 115 19.85 4.89 -0.62
N PHE A 116 19.06 4.38 0.34
CA PHE A 116 19.57 3.96 1.65
C PHE A 116 20.33 2.62 1.61
N ASP A 117 20.22 1.89 0.50
CA ASP A 117 20.93 0.62 0.29
C ASP A 117 22.21 0.79 -0.55
N GLU A 118 22.23 1.75 -1.47
CA GLU A 118 23.33 1.94 -2.43
C GLU A 118 24.60 2.58 -1.84
N GLU A 119 24.53 3.24 -0.69
CA GLU A 119 25.74 3.80 -0.04
C GLU A 119 26.68 2.74 0.57
N LYS A 120 26.45 1.44 0.33
CA LYS A 120 27.41 0.37 0.65
C LYS A 120 28.56 0.23 -0.36
N ASN A 121 28.47 0.88 -1.52
CA ASN A 121 29.41 0.68 -2.64
C ASN A 121 30.34 1.87 -2.94
N LYS A 122 30.57 2.78 -1.97
CA LYS A 122 31.61 3.82 -2.07
C LYS A 122 32.56 3.78 -0.88
#